data_AF-A0A358MG79-F1
#
_entry.id   AF-A0A358MG79-F1
#
_cell.length_a   1.000
_cell.length_b   1.000
_cell.length_c   1.000
_cell.angle_alpha   90.00
_cell.angle_beta   90.00
_cell.angle_gamma   90.00
#
_symmetry.space_group_name_H-M   'P 1'
#
loop_
_entity.id
_entity.type
_entity.pdbx_description
1 polymer ?
#
loop_
_entity_poly.entity_id
_entity_poly.type
_entity_poly.pdbx_seq_one_letter_code
_entity_poly.pdbx_strand_id
1 'polypeptide(L)'
;MSLPELLLVCAAALTLVSLPILLVLSLRQSTFPEPVPPMEETDIERIAAMLSERLGITDKASIHNLTTRIEEMRADFDWLVSDRMIEQAIEMARLGQPMGAISQNTGISEDELIAIQRLRRH
;
A
#
# COMPACT_ATOMS: atom_id res chain seq x y z
N MET A 1 -44.78 -25.87 -10.75
CA MET A 1 -43.66 -25.24 -10.03
C MET A 1 -42.39 -25.62 -10.75
N SER A 2 -41.74 -24.65 -11.36
CA SER A 2 -40.60 -24.89 -12.24
C SER A 2 -39.33 -25.10 -11.39
N LEU A 3 -38.42 -25.99 -11.83
CA LEU A 3 -37.13 -26.25 -11.16
C LEU A 3 -36.37 -24.98 -10.68
N PRO A 4 -36.37 -23.84 -11.41
CA PRO A 4 -35.72 -22.61 -10.92
C PRO A 4 -36.38 -21.98 -9.69
N GLU A 5 -37.69 -22.12 -9.49
CA GLU A 5 -38.39 -21.54 -8.33
C GLU A 5 -38.03 -22.26 -7.02
N LEU A 6 -37.85 -23.57 -7.08
CA LEU A 6 -37.40 -24.38 -5.94
C LEU A 6 -35.96 -24.04 -5.52
N LEU A 7 -35.07 -23.83 -6.49
CA LEU A 7 -33.69 -23.40 -6.22
C LEU A 7 -33.64 -22.03 -5.55
N LEU A 8 -34.46 -21.08 -6.01
CA LEU A 8 -34.50 -19.74 -5.44
C LEU A 8 -35.01 -19.75 -3.99
N VAL A 9 -36.04 -20.54 -3.70
CA VAL A 9 -36.61 -20.69 -2.34
C VAL A 9 -35.62 -21.37 -1.40
N CYS A 10 -34.93 -22.42 -1.87
CA CYS A 10 -33.89 -23.09 -1.08
C CYS A 10 -32.70 -22.15 -0.77
N ALA A 11 -32.26 -21.35 -1.74
CA ALA A 11 -31.19 -20.38 -1.55
C ALA A 11 -31.60 -19.27 -0.56
N ALA A 12 -32.82 -18.75 -0.67
CA ALA A 12 -33.36 -17.74 0.25
C ALA A 12 -33.54 -18.28 1.68
N ALA A 13 -33.94 -19.55 1.83
CA ALA A 13 -34.03 -20.19 3.14
C ALA A 13 -32.65 -20.38 3.78
N LEU A 14 -31.63 -20.75 3.00
CA LEU A 14 -30.25 -20.91 3.48
C LEU A 14 -29.62 -19.59 3.93
N THR A 15 -29.90 -18.48 3.25
CA THR A 15 -29.38 -17.16 3.64
C THR A 15 -30.06 -16.63 4.90
N LEU A 16 -31.37 -16.85 5.05
CA LEU A 16 -32.11 -16.45 6.24
C LEU A 16 -31.65 -17.17 7.52
N VAL A 17 -31.15 -18.40 7.40
CA VAL A 17 -30.65 -19.18 8.55
C VAL A 17 -29.17 -18.90 8.83
N SER A 18 -28.33 -18.75 7.80
CA SER A 18 -26.88 -18.54 7.99
C SER A 18 -26.53 -17.15 8.52
N LEU A 19 -27.29 -16.12 8.15
CA LEU A 19 -27.05 -14.73 8.54
C LEU A 19 -27.18 -14.48 10.07
N PRO A 20 -28.23 -14.93 10.77
CA PRO A 20 -28.31 -14.77 12.22
C PRO A 20 -27.26 -15.61 12.97
N ILE A 21 -26.87 -16.77 12.45
CA ILE A 21 -25.82 -17.61 13.05
C ILE A 21 -24.46 -16.91 12.99
N LEU A 22 -24.11 -16.36 11.82
CA LEU A 22 -22.88 -15.57 11.65
C LEU A 22 -22.88 -14.32 12.54
N LEU A 23 -24.03 -13.66 12.69
CA LEU A 23 -24.16 -12.48 13.55
C LEU A 23 -23.96 -12.84 15.04
N VAL A 24 -24.52 -13.95 15.51
CA VAL A 24 -24.30 -14.43 16.88
C VAL A 24 -22.86 -14.87 17.11
N LEU A 25 -22.23 -15.54 16.14
CA LEU A 25 -20.81 -15.92 16.23
C LEU A 25 -19.90 -14.69 16.26
N SER A 26 -20.20 -13.67 15.45
CA SER A 26 -19.43 -12.41 15.41
C SER A 26 -19.57 -11.63 16.72
N LEU A 27 -20.77 -11.57 17.31
CA LEU A 27 -20.99 -10.97 18.63
C LEU A 27 -20.36 -11.77 19.78
N ARG A 28 -20.21 -13.08 19.63
CA ARG A 28 -19.46 -13.91 20.61
C ARG A 28 -17.96 -13.76 20.47
N GLN A 29 -17.46 -13.59 19.25
CA GLN A 29 -16.04 -13.34 18.99
C GLN A 29 -15.63 -11.93 19.41
N SER A 30 -16.54 -10.95 19.42
CA SER A 30 -16.32 -9.65 20.04
C SER A 30 -16.35 -9.71 21.58
N THR A 31 -15.93 -10.83 22.16
CA THR A 31 -15.51 -10.85 23.56
C THR A 31 -14.43 -9.78 23.65
N PHE A 32 -14.79 -8.66 24.27
CA PHE A 32 -13.92 -7.52 24.50
C PHE A 32 -12.57 -8.03 25.02
N PRO A 33 -11.44 -7.50 24.53
CA PRO A 33 -10.15 -7.84 25.12
C PRO A 33 -10.27 -7.58 26.62
N GLU A 34 -10.01 -8.61 27.43
CA GLU A 34 -9.91 -8.44 28.88
C GLU A 34 -9.00 -7.24 29.17
N PRO A 35 -9.32 -6.42 30.18
CA PRO A 35 -8.42 -5.35 30.59
C PRO A 35 -7.08 -5.99 30.94
N VAL A 36 -6.10 -5.78 30.06
CA VAL A 36 -4.74 -6.26 30.26
C VAL A 36 -4.32 -5.71 31.63
N PRO A 37 -3.98 -6.58 32.61
CA PRO A 37 -3.52 -6.11 33.90
C PRO A 37 -2.37 -5.13 33.66
N PRO A 38 -2.27 -4.02 34.41
CA PRO A 38 -1.22 -3.04 34.19
C PRO A 38 0.12 -3.78 34.24
N MET A 39 0.77 -3.89 33.09
CA MET A 39 2.10 -4.51 33.01
C MET A 39 3.01 -3.70 33.91
N GLU A 40 3.71 -4.40 34.78
CA GLU A 40 4.75 -3.79 35.60
C GLU A 40 5.80 -3.18 34.66
N GLU A 41 6.32 -2.00 34.99
CA GLU A 41 7.28 -1.27 34.14
C GLU A 41 8.51 -2.14 33.80
N THR A 42 8.84 -3.05 34.71
CA THR A 42 9.89 -4.08 34.59
C THR A 42 9.61 -5.12 33.49
N ASP A 43 8.34 -5.51 33.27
CA ASP A 43 7.95 -6.41 32.19
C ASP A 43 8.01 -5.72 30.83
N ILE A 44 7.67 -4.43 30.79
CA ILE A 44 7.76 -3.61 29.57
C ILE A 44 9.23 -3.47 29.15
N GLU A 45 10.13 -3.16 30.10
CA GLU A 45 11.57 -3.08 29.86
C GLU A 45 12.15 -4.42 29.38
N ARG A 46 11.73 -5.53 29.99
CA ARG A 46 12.16 -6.88 29.58
C ARG A 46 11.73 -7.20 28.15
N ILE A 47 10.50 -6.88 27.77
CA ILE A 47 10.00 -7.10 26.40
C ILE A 47 10.74 -6.20 25.41
N ALA A 48 10.98 -4.93 25.77
CA ALA A 48 11.75 -4.00 24.95
C ALA A 48 13.20 -4.47 24.73
N ALA A 49 13.85 -5.01 25.77
CA ALA A 49 15.20 -5.58 25.67
C ALA A 49 15.23 -6.83 24.77
N MET A 50 14.26 -7.74 24.94
CA MET A 50 14.15 -8.94 24.10
C MET A 50 13.86 -8.61 22.63
N LEU A 51 13.02 -7.61 22.37
CA LEU A 51 12.73 -7.13 21.01
C LEU A 51 13.97 -6.47 20.39
N SER A 52 14.68 -5.65 21.15
CA SER A 52 15.90 -4.98 20.68
C SER A 52 16.99 -5.98 20.32
N GLU A 53 17.17 -7.03 21.13
CA GLU A 53 18.09 -8.13 20.86
C GLU A 53 17.68 -8.94 19.62
N ARG A 54 16.40 -9.33 19.50
CA ARG A 54 15.90 -10.11 18.36
C ARG A 54 15.90 -9.35 17.04
N LEU A 55 15.66 -8.05 17.09
CA LEU A 55 15.62 -7.18 15.91
C LEU A 55 17.00 -6.58 15.60
N GLY A 56 18.03 -6.84 16.40
CA GLY A 56 19.36 -6.26 16.22
C GLY A 56 19.40 -4.73 16.35
N ILE A 57 18.43 -4.15 17.06
CA ILE A 57 18.28 -2.70 17.31
C ILE A 57 19.23 -2.25 18.45
N THR A 58 20.11 -3.12 18.91
CA THR A 58 21.06 -2.86 20.00
C THR A 58 22.02 -1.70 19.68
N ASP A 59 22.22 -1.37 18.42
CA ASP A 59 23.13 -0.28 18.04
C ASP A 59 22.35 0.89 17.45
N LYS A 60 22.39 2.06 18.10
CA LYS A 60 21.85 3.30 17.51
C LYS A 60 22.52 3.60 16.16
N ALA A 61 23.72 3.07 15.92
CA ALA A 61 24.36 3.08 14.62
C ALA A 61 23.67 2.18 13.58
N SER A 62 23.06 1.06 13.97
CA SER A 62 22.36 0.15 13.03
C SER A 62 21.07 0.76 12.50
N ILE A 63 20.28 1.41 13.36
CA ILE A 63 19.08 2.14 12.93
C ILE A 63 19.44 3.35 12.08
N HIS A 64 20.45 4.13 12.48
CA HIS A 64 20.90 5.26 11.67
C HIS A 64 21.37 4.82 10.28
N ASN A 65 22.18 3.75 10.22
CA ASN A 65 22.62 3.16 8.94
C ASN A 65 21.43 2.62 8.12
N LEU A 66 20.41 2.04 8.75
CA LEU A 66 19.20 1.61 8.07
C LEU A 66 18.45 2.80 7.47
N THR A 67 18.29 3.88 8.23
CA THR A 67 17.66 5.12 7.76
C THR A 67 18.42 5.72 6.58
N THR A 68 19.75 5.76 6.64
CA THR A 68 20.59 6.22 5.51
C THR A 68 20.38 5.37 4.27
N ARG A 69 20.40 4.03 4.41
CA ARG A 69 20.16 3.11 3.28
C ARG A 69 18.76 3.25 2.70
N ILE A 70 17.75 3.52 3.53
CA ILE A 70 16.39 3.76 3.07
C ILE A 70 16.30 5.06 2.27
N GLU A 71 16.99 6.11 2.70
CA GLU A 71 17.03 7.37 1.96
C GLU A 71 17.78 7.24 0.63
N GLU A 72 18.86 6.46 0.60
CA GLU A 72 19.55 6.10 -0.65
C GLU A 72 18.63 5.33 -1.60
N MET A 73 17.93 4.29 -1.11
CA MET A 73 16.96 3.54 -1.93
C MET A 73 15.80 4.41 -2.41
N ARG A 74 15.36 5.37 -1.61
CA ARG A 74 14.33 6.34 -2.01
C ARG A 74 14.82 7.22 -3.15
N ALA A 75 16.05 7.73 -3.06
CA ALA A 75 16.66 8.51 -4.13
C ALA A 75 16.79 7.71 -5.43
N ASP A 76 17.22 6.44 -5.34
CA ASP A 76 17.28 5.53 -6.49
C ASP A 76 15.90 5.28 -7.10
N PHE A 77 14.87 5.14 -6.26
CA PHE A 77 13.49 4.98 -6.73
C PHE A 77 12.96 6.24 -7.41
N ASP A 78 13.17 7.41 -6.83
CA ASP A 78 12.77 8.69 -7.41
C ASP A 78 13.45 8.91 -8.77
N TRP A 79 14.72 8.50 -8.90
CA TRP A 79 15.43 8.51 -10.17
C TRP A 79 14.82 7.55 -11.20
N LEU A 80 14.54 6.29 -10.82
CA LEU A 80 13.91 5.30 -11.71
C LEU A 80 12.51 5.73 -12.18
N VAL A 81 11.71 6.31 -11.28
CA VAL A 81 10.38 6.83 -11.61
C VAL A 81 10.50 7.98 -12.62
N SER A 82 11.45 8.88 -12.40
CA SER A 82 11.71 10.00 -13.31
C SER A 82 12.15 9.51 -14.69
N ASP A 83 13.05 8.51 -14.74
CA ASP A 83 13.51 7.90 -16.00
C ASP A 83 12.34 7.25 -16.76
N ARG A 84 11.49 6.50 -16.04
CA ARG A 84 10.29 5.88 -16.62
C ARG A 84 9.29 6.92 -17.14
N MET A 85 9.06 8.02 -16.41
CA MET A 85 8.18 9.12 -16.85
C MET A 85 8.68 9.75 -18.15
N ILE A 86 9.99 9.94 -18.28
CA ILE A 86 10.61 10.49 -19.49
C ILE A 86 10.43 9.52 -20.67
N GLU A 87 10.69 8.22 -20.49
CA GLU A 87 10.47 7.23 -21.53
C GLU A 87 9.02 7.20 -22.01
N GLN A 88 8.05 7.22 -21.09
CA GLN A 88 6.63 7.28 -21.43
C GLN A 88 6.28 8.57 -22.18
N ALA A 89 6.84 9.70 -21.77
CA ALA A 89 6.61 10.98 -22.45
C ALA A 89 7.15 10.95 -23.88
N ILE A 90 8.32 10.34 -24.10
CA ILE A 90 8.92 10.14 -25.42
C ILE A 90 8.06 9.22 -26.29
N GLU A 91 7.57 8.11 -25.72
CA GLU A 91 6.69 7.17 -26.43
C GLU A 91 5.38 7.85 -26.84
N MET A 92 4.73 8.58 -25.94
CA MET A 92 3.51 9.32 -26.23
C MET A 92 3.73 10.42 -27.26
N ALA A 93 4.84 11.16 -27.19
CA ALA A 93 5.21 12.15 -28.20
C ALA A 93 5.45 11.49 -29.58
N ARG A 94 6.06 10.30 -29.61
CA ARG A 94 6.26 9.52 -30.85
C ARG A 94 4.94 9.05 -31.45
N LEU A 95 3.96 8.71 -30.62
CA LEU A 95 2.60 8.34 -31.03
C LEU A 95 1.73 9.56 -31.44
N GLY A 96 2.28 10.78 -31.37
CA GLY A 96 1.59 12.00 -31.78
C GLY A 96 0.55 12.50 -30.76
N GLN A 97 0.64 12.09 -29.50
CA GLN A 97 -0.25 12.59 -28.45
C GLN A 97 -0.03 14.10 -28.21
N PRO A 98 -1.10 14.86 -27.93
CA PRO A 98 -0.97 16.29 -27.62
C PRO A 98 -0.25 16.51 -26.29
N MET A 99 0.49 17.61 -26.16
CA MET A 99 1.35 17.87 -25.00
C MET A 99 0.60 17.90 -23.67
N GLY A 100 -0.64 18.42 -23.65
CA GLY A 100 -1.48 18.37 -22.45
C GLY A 100 -1.85 16.95 -22.02
N ALA A 101 -1.99 16.00 -22.96
CA ALA A 101 -2.22 14.60 -22.63
C ALA A 101 -0.96 13.90 -22.10
N ILE A 102 0.22 14.30 -22.59
CA ILE A 102 1.51 13.83 -22.06
C ILE A 102 1.70 14.35 -20.63
N SER A 103 1.48 15.65 -20.42
CA SER A 103 1.61 16.30 -19.11
C SER A 103 0.69 15.68 -18.06
N GLN A 104 -0.56 15.38 -18.42
CA GLN A 104 -1.50 14.71 -17.51
C GLN A 104 -1.12 13.27 -17.17
N ASN A 105 -0.50 12.52 -18.09
CA ASN A 105 -0.15 11.12 -17.87
C ASN A 105 1.23 10.92 -17.22
N THR A 106 2.18 11.81 -17.49
CA THR A 106 3.55 11.67 -16.98
C THR A 106 3.85 12.65 -15.86
N GLY A 107 3.01 13.65 -15.59
CA GLY A 107 3.26 14.67 -14.56
C GLY A 107 4.33 15.70 -14.92
N ILE A 108 4.90 15.63 -16.12
CA ILE A 108 5.88 16.59 -16.65
C ILE A 108 5.11 17.83 -17.14
N SER A 109 5.56 19.04 -16.79
CA SER A 109 4.87 20.27 -17.22
C SER A 109 4.98 20.50 -18.74
N GLU A 110 4.04 21.23 -19.32
CA GLU A 110 4.08 21.58 -20.75
C GLU A 110 5.34 22.39 -21.11
N ASP A 111 5.82 23.25 -20.21
CA ASP A 111 7.04 24.02 -20.39
C ASP A 111 8.30 23.13 -20.44
N GLU A 112 8.35 22.08 -19.60
CA GLU A 112 9.43 21.08 -19.62
C GLU A 112 9.38 20.24 -20.90
N LEU A 113 8.19 19.88 -21.39
CA LEU A 113 8.05 19.17 -22.66
C LEU A 113 8.54 20.02 -23.84
N ILE A 114 8.28 21.33 -23.85
CA ILE A 114 8.80 22.27 -24.85
C ILE A 114 10.33 22.35 -24.77
N ALA A 115 10.90 22.36 -23.56
CA ALA A 115 12.35 22.35 -23.37
C ALA A 115 12.99 21.06 -23.90
N ILE A 116 12.41 19.90 -23.60
CA ILE A 116 12.84 18.59 -24.12
C ILE A 116 12.75 18.56 -25.66
N GLN A 117 11.68 19.13 -26.24
CA GLN A 117 11.50 19.19 -27.69
C GLN A 117 12.50 20.13 -28.38
N ARG A 118 12.89 21.24 -27.73
CA ARG A 118 13.94 22.14 -28.21
C ARG A 118 15.32 21.50 -28.15
N LEU A 119 15.62 20.75 -27.08
CA LEU A 119 16.88 20.01 -26.95
C LEU A 119 17.03 18.95 -28.06
N ARG A 120 15.94 18.25 -28.40
CA ARG A 120 15.92 17.24 -29.48
C ARG A 120 16.13 17.80 -30.89
N ARG A 121 15.90 19.10 -31.12
CA ARG A 121 15.99 19.72 -32.46
C ARG A 121 17.41 20.15 -32.85
N HIS A 122 18.37 20.01 -31.92
CA HIS A 122 19.81 20.15 -32.12
C HIS A 122 20.50 18.79 -32.08
#